data_AF-A0A949Z1U5-F1
#
_entry.id   AF-A0A949Z1U5-F1
#
_cell.length_a   1.000
_cell.length_b   1.000
_cell.length_c   1.000
_cell.angle_alpha   90.00
_cell.angle_beta   90.00
_cell.angle_gamma   90.00
#
_symmetry.space_group_name_H-M   'P 1'
#
loop_
_entity.id
_entity.type
_entity.pdbx_description
1 polymer ?
#
loop_
_entity_poly.entity_id
_entity_poly.type
_entity_poly.pdbx_seq_one_letter_code
_entity_poly.pdbx_strand_id
1 'polypeptide(L)'
;MAKILEGKSALAVFPTGSGKSLCYQLSALLLDGLTLVISPLIALMKDQIDFLRQRNIPAARLDSSIELDEVRRIDADLRADRLKLLYVAPERFSNERFIQKLSRLKIALLV
;
A
#
# COMPACT_ATOMS: atom_id res chain seq x y z
N MET A 1 -6.77 15.72 -3.83
CA MET A 1 -5.98 15.40 -2.62
C MET A 1 -6.53 16.06 -1.36
N ALA A 2 -6.96 17.34 -1.38
CA ALA A 2 -7.53 18.02 -0.19
C ALA A 2 -8.57 17.16 0.57
N LYS A 3 -9.56 16.59 -0.13
CA LYS A 3 -10.54 15.67 0.47
C LYS A 3 -9.93 14.48 1.21
N ILE A 4 -8.88 13.86 0.65
CA ILE A 4 -8.21 12.69 1.25
C ILE A 4 -7.46 13.10 2.52
N LEU A 5 -6.78 14.25 2.50
CA LEU A 5 -6.08 14.79 3.66
C LEU A 5 -7.04 15.23 4.79
N GLU A 6 -8.29 15.55 4.45
CA GLU A 6 -9.38 15.78 5.40
C GLU A 6 -10.04 14.48 5.89
N GLY A 7 -9.55 13.31 5.50
CA GLY A 7 -10.12 12.01 5.87
C GLY A 7 -11.42 11.65 5.16
N LYS A 8 -11.76 12.32 4.05
CA LYS A 8 -12.97 12.06 3.26
C LYS A 8 -12.69 11.11 2.09
N SER A 9 -13.65 10.23 1.83
CA SER A 9 -13.64 9.34 0.67
C SER A 9 -13.65 10.11 -0.66
N ALA A 10 -12.95 9.59 -1.66
CA ALA A 10 -12.89 10.18 -2.99
C ALA A 10 -12.90 9.11 -4.08
N LEU A 11 -13.60 9.38 -5.18
CA LEU A 11 -13.50 8.63 -6.42
C LEU A 11 -12.64 9.41 -7.42
N ALA A 12 -11.62 8.75 -7.95
CA ALA A 12 -10.68 9.31 -8.89
C ALA A 12 -10.73 8.50 -10.20
N VAL A 13 -11.27 9.10 -11.25
CA VAL A 13 -11.31 8.52 -12.61
C VAL A 13 -10.33 9.30 -13.47
N PHE A 14 -9.29 8.62 -13.94
CA PHE A 14 -8.22 9.20 -14.73
C PHE A 14 -7.96 8.31 -15.97
N PRO A 15 -7.53 8.89 -17.09
CA PRO A 15 -6.94 8.10 -18.17
C PRO A 15 -5.71 7.34 -17.67
N THR A 16 -5.38 6.23 -18.33
CA THR A 16 -4.12 5.51 -18.09
C THR A 16 -2.93 6.44 -18.33
N GLY A 17 -1.90 6.32 -17.49
CA GLY A 17 -0.70 7.18 -17.57
C GLY A 17 -0.86 8.59 -16.99
N SER A 18 -2.06 9.03 -16.62
CA SER A 18 -2.30 10.39 -16.09
C SER A 18 -1.95 10.58 -14.61
N GLY A 19 -1.08 9.74 -14.04
CA GLY A 19 -0.57 9.95 -12.68
C GLY A 19 -1.54 9.63 -11.54
N LYS A 20 -2.55 8.76 -11.74
CA LYS A 20 -3.49 8.33 -10.68
C LYS A 20 -2.76 7.81 -9.43
N SER A 21 -1.63 7.13 -9.62
CA SER A 21 -0.83 6.60 -8.50
C SER A 21 -0.25 7.68 -7.60
N LEU A 22 0.13 8.82 -8.18
CA LEU A 22 0.71 9.94 -7.45
C LEU A 22 -0.26 10.49 -6.40
N CYS A 23 -1.57 10.50 -6.70
CA CYS A 23 -2.60 10.99 -5.78
C CYS A 23 -2.57 10.28 -4.43
N TYR A 24 -2.45 8.94 -4.42
CA TYR A 24 -2.40 8.20 -3.16
C TYR A 24 -0.97 8.04 -2.63
N GLN A 25 0.05 8.01 -3.50
CA GLN A 25 1.45 7.95 -3.06
C GLN A 25 1.88 9.20 -2.32
N LEU A 26 1.54 10.38 -2.84
CA LEU A 26 1.83 11.63 -2.13
C LEU A 26 0.99 11.74 -0.86
N SER A 27 -0.26 11.28 -0.87
CA SER A 27 -1.09 11.23 0.34
C SER A 27 -0.46 10.31 1.41
N ALA A 28 0.10 9.17 1.01
CA ALA A 28 0.78 8.24 1.92
C ALA A 28 2.01 8.85 2.62
N LEU A 29 2.68 9.80 1.98
CA LEU A 29 3.83 10.51 2.57
C LEU A 29 3.40 11.63 3.53
N LEU A 30 2.22 12.21 3.30
CA LEU A 30 1.70 13.32 4.11
C LEU A 30 0.90 12.84 5.33
N LEU A 31 0.32 11.65 5.26
CA LEU A 31 -0.47 11.07 6.34
C LEU A 31 0.41 10.27 7.32
N ASP A 32 -0.01 10.28 8.58
CA ASP A 32 0.62 9.46 9.61
C ASP A 32 -0.06 8.09 9.70
N GLY A 33 0.70 7.04 9.41
CA GLY A 33 0.23 5.66 9.29
C GLY A 33 0.55 5.02 7.94
N LEU A 34 0.07 3.80 7.76
CA LEU A 34 0.23 2.98 6.57
C LEU A 34 -0.84 3.32 5.53
N THR A 35 -0.43 3.47 4.27
CA THR A 35 -1.36 3.44 3.14
C THR A 35 -1.41 2.03 2.55
N LEU A 36 -2.60 1.44 2.55
CA LEU A 36 -2.87 0.11 2.00
C LEU A 36 -3.48 0.27 0.59
N VAL A 37 -2.84 -0.33 -0.42
CA VAL A 37 -3.29 -0.25 -1.81
C VAL A 37 -3.67 -1.65 -2.29
N ILE A 38 -4.94 -1.87 -2.60
CA ILE A 38 -5.41 -3.15 -3.15
C ILE A 38 -5.32 -3.08 -4.67
N SER A 39 -4.58 -4.01 -5.29
CA SER A 39 -4.41 -4.03 -6.74
C SER A 39 -4.43 -5.45 -7.31
N PRO A 40 -5.23 -5.73 -8.36
CA PRO A 40 -5.25 -7.06 -8.98
C PRO A 40 -4.05 -7.31 -9.91
N LEU A 41 -3.24 -6.30 -10.23
CA LEU A 41 -2.17 -6.39 -11.23
C LEU A 41 -0.79 -6.51 -10.56
N ILE A 42 -0.31 -7.75 -10.38
CA ILE A 42 0.98 -8.03 -9.73
C ILE A 42 2.16 -7.35 -10.46
N ALA A 43 2.15 -7.35 -11.80
CA ALA A 43 3.18 -6.67 -12.60
C ALA A 43 3.23 -5.17 -12.28
N LEU A 44 2.06 -4.51 -12.23
CA LEU A 44 1.96 -3.10 -11.85
C LEU A 44 2.46 -2.89 -10.42
N MET A 45 2.08 -3.75 -9.48
CA MET A 45 2.55 -3.65 -8.09
C MET A 45 4.08 -3.68 -8.03
N LYS A 46 4.74 -4.58 -8.77
CA LYS A 46 6.20 -4.66 -8.84
C LYS A 46 6.79 -3.35 -9.36
N ASP A 47 6.29 -2.83 -10.48
CA ASP A 47 6.78 -1.58 -11.07
C ASP A 47 6.61 -0.39 -10.10
N GLN A 48 5.49 -0.33 -9.37
CA GLN A 48 5.27 0.71 -8.35
C GLN A 48 6.24 0.57 -7.17
N ILE A 49 6.48 -0.64 -6.67
CA ILE A 49 7.43 -0.87 -5.57
C ILE A 49 8.85 -0.49 -5.98
N ASP A 50 9.29 -0.88 -7.18
CA ASP A 50 10.61 -0.53 -7.69
C ASP A 50 10.77 0.99 -7.83
N PHE A 51 9.75 1.68 -8.37
CA PHE A 51 9.72 3.14 -8.47
C PHE A 51 9.80 3.86 -7.11
N LEU A 52 9.10 3.35 -6.09
CA LEU A 52 9.08 3.91 -4.73
C LEU A 52 10.41 3.67 -4.00
N ARG A 53 10.98 2.46 -4.12
CA ARG A 53 12.27 2.10 -3.53
C ARG A 53 13.42 2.92 -4.10
N GLN A 54 13.41 3.19 -5.41
CA GLN A 54 14.39 4.10 -6.05
C GLN A 54 14.36 5.53 -5.48
N ARG A 55 13.25 5.92 -4.85
CA ARG A 55 13.07 7.23 -4.19
C ARG A 55 13.25 7.16 -2.68
N ASN A 56 13.77 6.04 -2.17
CA ASN A 56 13.90 5.76 -0.74
C ASN A 56 12.57 5.85 0.03
N ILE A 57 11.44 5.58 -0.64
CA ILE A 57 10.13 5.52 0.00
C ILE A 57 9.92 4.09 0.51
N PRO A 58 9.72 3.88 1.82
CA PRO A 58 9.51 2.54 2.37
C PRO A 58 8.18 1.95 1.88
N ALA A 59 8.28 0.98 0.98
CA ALA A 59 7.13 0.32 0.38
C ALA A 59 7.38 -1.18 0.16
N ALA A 60 6.33 -1.98 0.32
CA ALA A 60 6.36 -3.41 0.07
C ALA A 60 5.10 -3.89 -0.66
N ARG A 61 5.15 -5.10 -1.22
CA ARG A 61 4.00 -5.78 -1.80
C ARG A 61 3.76 -7.15 -1.15
N LEU A 62 2.51 -7.55 -1.03
CA LEU A 62 2.09 -8.88 -0.63
C LEU A 62 1.15 -9.48 -1.69
N ASP A 63 1.61 -10.54 -2.32
CA ASP A 63 0.86 -11.32 -3.30
C ASP A 63 1.31 -12.78 -3.24
N SER A 64 0.76 -13.63 -4.11
CA SER A 64 1.03 -15.06 -4.16
C SER A 64 2.48 -15.41 -4.54
N SER A 65 3.23 -14.51 -5.19
CA SER A 65 4.62 -14.76 -5.61
C SER A 65 5.69 -14.45 -4.55
N ILE A 66 5.28 -13.93 -3.39
CA ILE A 66 6.22 -13.55 -2.32
C ILE A 66 6.54 -14.76 -1.43
N GLU A 67 7.82 -15.07 -1.33
CA GLU A 67 8.37 -16.11 -0.47
C GLU A 67 8.13 -15.85 1.02
N LEU A 68 8.02 -16.92 1.80
CA LEU A 68 7.67 -16.85 3.22
C LEU A 68 8.64 -15.99 4.05
N ASP A 69 9.93 -15.99 3.72
CA ASP A 69 10.91 -15.18 4.44
C ASP A 69 10.72 -13.68 4.20
N GLU A 70 10.35 -13.31 2.98
CA GLU A 70 10.05 -11.92 2.65
C GLU A 70 8.73 -11.48 3.29
N VAL A 71 7.71 -12.35 3.32
CA VAL A 71 6.47 -12.08 4.09
C VAL A 71 6.80 -11.82 5.56
N ARG A 72 7.68 -12.62 6.17
CA ARG A 72 8.11 -12.43 7.58
C ARG A 72 8.81 -11.09 7.80
N ARG A 73 9.67 -10.66 6.85
CA ARG A 73 10.32 -9.33 6.91
C ARG A 73 9.31 -8.20 6.80
N ILE A 74 8.40 -8.28 5.84
CA ILE A 74 7.31 -7.30 5.67
C ILE A 74 6.46 -7.22 6.94
N ASP A 75 6.08 -8.35 7.53
CA ASP A 75 5.34 -8.38 8.80
C ASP A 75 6.10 -7.68 9.94
N ALA A 76 7.43 -7.86 10.01
CA ALA A 76 8.26 -7.19 11.00
C ALA A 76 8.34 -5.67 10.76
N ASP A 77 8.48 -5.25 9.51
CA ASP A 77 8.50 -3.83 9.12
C ASP A 77 7.16 -3.13 9.38
N LEU A 78 6.04 -3.82 9.13
CA LEU A 78 4.70 -3.34 9.44
C LEU A 78 4.52 -3.09 10.93
N ARG A 79 4.96 -4.03 11.78
CA ARG A 79 4.86 -3.90 13.25
C ARG A 79 5.76 -2.83 13.83
N ALA A 80 6.86 -2.51 13.13
CA ALA A 80 7.80 -1.47 13.52
C ALA A 80 7.47 -0.11 12.89
N ASP A 81 6.29 0.04 12.27
CA ASP A 81 5.85 1.26 11.56
C ASP A 81 6.87 1.78 10.53
N ARG A 82 7.65 0.87 9.92
CA ARG A 82 8.70 1.20 8.95
C ARG A 82 8.20 1.37 7.52
N LEU A 83 7.00 0.90 7.22
CA LEU A 83 6.42 0.99 5.87
C LEU A 83 5.44 2.16 5.77
N LYS A 84 5.53 2.91 4.66
CA LYS A 84 4.55 3.94 4.28
C LYS A 84 3.50 3.41 3.34
N LEU A 85 3.86 2.48 2.46
CA LEU A 85 2.93 1.87 1.50
C LEU A 85 3.02 0.35 1.53
N LEU A 86 1.85 -0.29 1.51
CA LEU A 86 1.73 -1.72 1.30
C LEU A 86 0.76 -1.97 0.14
N TYR A 87 1.27 -2.55 -0.95
CA TYR A 87 0.44 -3.06 -2.04
C TYR A 87 0.02 -4.49 -1.74
N VAL A 88 -1.26 -4.81 -1.88
CA VAL A 88 -1.78 -6.14 -1.55
C VAL A 88 -2.65 -6.65 -2.69
N ALA A 89 -2.41 -7.89 -3.10
CA ALA A 89 -3.26 -8.55 -4.08
C ALA A 89 -4.60 -8.99 -3.41
N PRO A 90 -5.74 -8.95 -4.12
CA PRO A 90 -7.06 -9.24 -3.53
C PRO A 90 -7.12 -10.59 -2.81
N GLU A 91 -6.46 -11.62 -3.33
CA GLU A 91 -6.44 -12.95 -2.73
C GLU A 91 -5.75 -12.97 -1.35
N ARG A 92 -4.76 -12.09 -1.12
CA ARG A 92 -4.12 -11.93 0.19
C ARG A 92 -5.02 -11.13 1.14
N PHE A 93 -5.72 -10.13 0.63
CA PHE A 93 -6.61 -9.30 1.42
C PHE A 93 -7.81 -10.08 1.98
N SER A 94 -8.33 -11.06 1.23
CA SER A 94 -9.41 -11.96 1.67
C SER A 94 -9.04 -12.92 2.80
N ASN A 95 -7.76 -12.95 3.22
CA ASN A 95 -7.32 -13.82 4.31
C ASN A 95 -7.67 -13.20 5.68
N GLU A 96 -8.50 -13.88 6.47
CA GLU A 96 -8.90 -13.41 7.80
C GLU A 96 -7.72 -13.11 8.73
N ARG A 97 -6.65 -13.90 8.68
CA ARG A 97 -5.45 -13.64 9.50
C ARG A 97 -4.79 -12.34 9.09
N PHE A 98 -4.82 -11.99 7.80
CA PHE A 98 -4.29 -10.73 7.32
C PHE A 98 -5.14 -9.56 7.81
N ILE A 99 -6.48 -9.67 7.71
CA ILE A 99 -7.41 -8.65 8.24
C ILE A 99 -7.22 -8.44 9.75
N GLN A 100 -7.03 -9.51 10.53
CA GLN A 100 -6.73 -9.42 11.96
C GLN A 100 -5.39 -8.75 12.27
N LYS A 101 -4.41 -8.83 11.36
CA LYS A 101 -3.15 -8.07 11.50
C LYS A 101 -3.38 -6.60 11.19
N LEU A 102 -4.12 -6.29 10.13
CA LEU A 102 -4.43 -4.93 9.70
C LEU A 102 -5.13 -4.12 10.80
N SER A 103 -6.02 -4.74 11.59
CA SER A 103 -6.71 -4.07 12.69
C SER A 103 -5.79 -3.58 13.82
N ARG A 104 -4.54 -4.04 13.85
CA ARG A 104 -3.52 -3.62 14.83
C ARG A 104 -2.58 -2.54 14.28
N LEU A 105 -2.68 -2.21 13.00
CA LEU A 105 -1.84 -1.23 12.34
C LEU A 105 -2.58 0.11 12.27
N LYS A 106 -1.83 1.21 12.33
CA LYS A 106 -2.37 2.54 12.05
C LYS A 106 -2.55 2.71 10.54
N ILE A 107 -3.73 2.35 10.02
CA ILE A 107 -4.05 2.55 8.59
C ILE A 107 -4.51 3.99 8.39
N ALA A 108 -3.77 4.73 7.58
CA ALA A 108 -4.09 6.12 7.24
C ALA A 108 -4.99 6.24 6.01
N LEU A 109 -4.84 5.32 5.05
CA LEU A 109 -5.57 5.34 3.79
C LEU A 109 -5.72 3.93 3.22
N LEU A 110 -6.89 3.63 2.68
CA LEU A 110 -7.17 2.44 1.87
C LEU A 110 -7.50 2.87 0.44
N VAL A 111 -6.88 2.22 -0.55
CA VAL A 111 -7.00 2.54 -1.99
C VAL A 111 -7.41 1.32 -2.79
#